data_AF-A0A954C847-F1
#
_entry.id   AF-A0A954C847-F1
#
_cell.length_a   1.000
_cell.length_b   1.000
_cell.length_c   1.000
_cell.angle_alpha   90.00
_cell.angle_beta   90.00
_cell.angle_gamma   90.00
#
_symmetry.space_group_name_H-M   'P 1'
#
loop_
_entity.id
_entity.type
_entity.pdbx_description
1 polymer ?
#
loop_
_entity_poly.entity_id
_entity_poly.type
_entity_poly.pdbx_seq_one_letter_code
_entity_poly.pdbx_strand_id
1 'polypeptide(L)'
;MNPPLPAHYRSSIRRLIRFAVVFWALGLILGVVSTEFGVSLRYTSSYDDPPRTLSKDEGGRVKAELPPGFLWETGFDLRISHGHFVLIGGVIPICVAAVLLLLHVAGGGDVSPRVLTAFFWLYAVGASSALTLILYKGLASMLAVRGGNFDLAEVHQGMFFGSRAVRALAHALTHTVLATAVGLIVWAFWRAAGRIREQAPSAA
;
A
#
# COMPACT_ATOMS: atom_id res chain seq x y z
N MET A 1 -5.53 -12.68 -36.43
CA MET A 1 -5.11 -11.36 -35.89
C MET A 1 -6.00 -11.04 -34.72
N ASN A 2 -5.45 -10.64 -33.56
CA ASN A 2 -6.29 -10.29 -32.41
C ASN A 2 -7.05 -8.98 -32.69
N PRO A 3 -8.33 -8.88 -32.32
CA PRO A 3 -9.09 -7.64 -32.48
C PRO A 3 -8.42 -6.49 -31.72
N PRO A 4 -8.48 -5.26 -32.23
CA PRO A 4 -7.88 -4.11 -31.56
C PRO A 4 -8.51 -3.91 -30.17
N LEU A 5 -7.70 -3.53 -29.18
CA LEU A 5 -8.17 -3.31 -27.81
C LEU A 5 -9.21 -2.18 -27.77
N PRO A 6 -10.36 -2.36 -27.07
CA PRO A 6 -11.38 -1.32 -26.96
C PRO A 6 -10.82 -0.01 -26.41
N ALA A 7 -11.34 1.12 -26.90
CA ALA A 7 -10.82 2.44 -26.52
C ALA A 7 -10.91 2.70 -25.00
N HIS A 8 -11.98 2.20 -24.36
CA HIS A 8 -12.19 2.34 -22.92
C HIS A 8 -11.28 1.43 -22.08
N TYR A 9 -10.81 0.30 -22.62
CA TYR A 9 -9.77 -0.51 -21.98
C TYR A 9 -8.43 0.21 -22.04
N ARG A 10 -8.05 0.76 -23.20
CA ARG A 10 -6.82 1.54 -23.35
C ARG A 10 -6.75 2.70 -22.35
N SER A 11 -7.85 3.44 -22.16
CA SER A 11 -7.89 4.55 -21.21
C SER A 11 -7.79 4.07 -19.76
N SER A 12 -8.49 2.99 -19.41
CA SER A 12 -8.48 2.42 -18.05
C SER A 12 -7.11 1.84 -17.68
N ILE A 13 -6.50 1.05 -18.57
CA ILE A 13 -5.14 0.51 -18.43
C ILE A 13 -4.14 1.64 -18.25
N ARG A 14 -4.21 2.70 -19.07
CA ARG A 14 -3.33 3.86 -18.93
C ARG A 14 -3.47 4.54 -17.57
N ARG A 15 -4.69 4.68 -17.04
CA ARG A 15 -4.92 5.25 -15.69
C ARG A 15 -4.32 4.37 -14.60
N LEU A 16 -4.53 3.05 -14.66
CA LEU A 16 -3.98 2.08 -13.72
C LEU A 16 -2.45 2.06 -13.73
N ILE A 17 -1.83 2.05 -14.92
CA ILE A 17 -0.37 2.10 -15.05
C ILE A 17 0.18 3.42 -14.50
N ARG A 18 -0.44 4.57 -14.82
CA ARG A 18 0.01 5.87 -14.28
C ARG A 18 -0.07 5.91 -12.76
N PHE A 19 -1.17 5.43 -12.19
CA PHE A 19 -1.33 5.31 -10.75
C PHE A 19 -0.24 4.41 -10.16
N ALA A 20 0.00 3.25 -10.76
CA ALA A 20 1.04 2.31 -10.33
C ALA A 20 2.44 2.91 -10.36
N VAL A 21 2.82 3.58 -11.45
CA VAL A 21 4.14 4.21 -11.59
C VAL A 21 4.35 5.29 -10.53
N VAL A 22 3.34 6.12 -10.27
CA VAL A 22 3.41 7.15 -9.23
C VAL A 22 3.64 6.51 -7.86
N PHE A 23 2.85 5.51 -7.48
CA PHE A 23 2.99 4.88 -6.18
C PHE A 23 4.23 3.99 -6.04
N TRP A 24 4.74 3.41 -7.12
CA TRP A 24 6.05 2.77 -7.12
C TRP A 24 7.17 3.78 -6.88
N ALA A 25 7.14 4.93 -7.55
CA ALA A 25 8.12 5.99 -7.30
C ALA A 25 8.07 6.45 -5.84
N LEU A 26 6.86 6.70 -5.30
CA LEU A 26 6.67 7.04 -3.89
C LEU A 26 7.14 5.93 -2.95
N GLY A 27 6.83 4.67 -3.26
CA GLY A 27 7.30 3.52 -2.52
C GLY A 27 8.82 3.45 -2.49
N LEU A 28 9.49 3.58 -3.64
CA LEU A 28 10.96 3.57 -3.73
C LEU A 28 11.59 4.71 -2.94
N ILE A 29 11.05 5.94 -3.05
CA ILE A 29 11.50 7.09 -2.26
C ILE A 29 11.37 6.79 -0.77
N LEU A 30 10.21 6.27 -0.34
CA LEU A 30 9.97 5.90 1.05
C LEU A 30 10.93 4.78 1.51
N GLY A 31 11.27 3.85 0.64
CA GLY A 31 12.28 2.82 0.87
C GLY A 31 13.65 3.43 1.14
N VAL A 32 14.14 4.32 0.28
CA VAL A 32 15.43 5.02 0.46
C VAL A 32 15.42 5.85 1.74
N VAL A 33 14.37 6.62 1.99
CA VAL A 33 14.20 7.41 3.21
C VAL A 33 14.23 6.51 4.45
N SER A 34 13.56 5.35 4.40
CA SER A 34 13.57 4.38 5.51
C SER A 34 14.96 3.79 5.76
N THR A 35 15.75 3.54 4.71
CA THR A 35 17.12 3.03 4.86
C THR A 35 18.05 4.07 5.48
N GLU A 36 17.96 5.34 5.07
CA GLU A 36 18.76 6.43 5.65
C GLU A 36 18.40 6.65 7.13
N PHE A 37 17.12 6.53 7.49
CA PHE A 37 16.72 6.62 8.89
C PHE A 37 17.20 5.43 9.73
N GLY A 38 17.23 4.22 9.17
CA GLY A 38 17.80 3.05 9.84
C GLY A 38 19.28 3.21 10.20
N VAL A 39 20.06 3.95 9.41
CA VAL A 39 21.48 4.24 9.69
C VAL A 39 21.67 5.18 10.89
N SER A 40 20.61 5.91 11.29
CA SER A 40 20.69 6.91 12.38
C SER A 40 20.39 6.37 13.79
N LEU A 41 20.15 5.07 13.94
CA LEU A 41 19.85 4.40 15.20
C LEU A 41 20.92 3.32 15.47
N ARG A 42 21.56 3.31 16.66
CA ARG A 42 22.44 2.21 17.11
C ARG A 42 21.66 1.24 17.99
N TYR A 43 22.30 0.10 18.16
CA TYR A 43 21.83 -1.05 18.91
C TYR A 43 22.68 -1.13 20.17
N THR A 44 22.06 -1.27 21.33
CA THR A 44 22.78 -1.82 22.49
C THR A 44 22.95 -3.32 22.28
N SER A 45 24.08 -3.88 22.73
CA SER A 45 24.36 -5.32 22.65
C SER A 45 23.66 -6.13 23.74
N SER A 46 23.01 -5.48 24.71
CA SER A 46 22.41 -6.13 25.88
C SER A 46 20.89 -5.93 25.91
N TYR A 47 20.15 -7.01 26.16
CA TYR A 47 18.69 -6.97 26.29
C TYR A 47 18.24 -6.23 27.56
N ASP A 48 19.09 -6.21 28.59
CA ASP A 48 18.80 -5.62 29.90
C ASP A 48 19.09 -4.11 29.97
N ASP A 49 19.68 -3.53 28.93
CA ASP A 49 19.93 -2.10 28.90
C ASP A 49 18.62 -1.33 28.62
N PRO A 50 18.27 -0.34 29.46
CA PRO A 50 17.14 0.52 29.17
C PRO A 50 17.41 1.34 27.89
N PRO A 51 16.37 1.73 27.13
CA PRO A 51 16.54 2.64 26.00
C PRO A 51 17.27 3.92 26.43
N ARG A 52 18.29 4.33 25.70
CA ARG A 52 19.06 5.55 26.01
C ARG A 52 19.21 6.41 24.75
N THR A 53 18.92 7.69 24.89
CA THR A 53 19.26 8.69 23.89
C THR A 53 20.76 8.99 24.04
N LEU A 54 21.58 8.60 23.08
CA LEU A 54 22.99 8.95 23.10
C LEU A 54 23.15 10.42 22.65
N SER A 55 23.84 11.22 23.46
CA SER A 55 24.24 12.56 23.03
C SER A 55 25.29 12.44 21.93
N LYS A 56 25.18 13.36 20.98
CA LYS A 56 25.98 13.44 19.77
C LYS A 56 27.39 13.93 20.10
N ASP A 57 28.27 13.06 20.59
CA ASP A 57 29.69 13.39 20.66
C ASP A 57 30.56 12.36 19.94
N GLU A 58 31.36 12.94 19.02
CA GLU A 58 32.55 12.43 18.33
C GLU A 58 32.37 11.25 17.36
N GLY A 59 31.68 11.51 16.24
CA GLY A 59 32.05 10.94 14.93
C GLY A 59 31.09 9.97 14.23
N GLY A 60 29.95 9.59 14.83
CA GLY A 60 29.01 8.63 14.24
C GLY A 60 27.61 9.17 14.00
N ARG A 61 26.93 8.71 12.93
CA ARG A 61 25.54 9.07 12.52
C ARG A 61 24.43 8.70 13.53
N VAL A 62 24.79 8.32 14.75
CA VAL A 62 23.95 7.62 15.71
C VAL A 62 23.25 8.61 16.65
N LYS A 63 21.93 8.53 16.76
CA LYS A 63 21.10 9.47 17.55
C LYS A 63 20.33 8.82 18.71
N ALA A 64 20.18 7.50 18.73
CA ALA A 64 19.52 6.77 19.83
C ALA A 64 20.01 5.32 19.87
N GLU A 65 20.08 4.73 21.07
CA GLU A 65 20.29 3.30 21.31
C GLU A 65 19.00 2.66 21.80
N LEU A 66 18.49 1.72 21.00
CA LEU A 66 17.26 0.98 21.28
C LEU A 66 17.60 -0.44 21.76
N PRO A 67 16.87 -0.99 22.75
CA PRO A 67 16.97 -2.40 23.10
C PRO A 67 16.57 -3.29 21.91
N PRO A 68 17.04 -4.55 21.85
CA PRO A 68 16.82 -5.46 20.72
C PRO A 68 15.35 -5.74 20.31
N GLY A 69 14.33 -5.33 21.09
CA GLY A 69 12.91 -5.46 20.74
C GLY A 69 12.27 -4.24 20.05
N PHE A 70 12.60 -3.02 20.51
CA PHE A 70 12.02 -1.77 19.97
C PHE A 70 12.46 -1.45 18.55
N LEU A 71 13.61 -2.01 18.18
CA LEU A 71 14.24 -1.94 16.88
C LEU A 71 13.46 -2.67 15.80
N TRP A 72 12.89 -3.81 16.16
CA TRP A 72 12.03 -4.56 15.27
C TRP A 72 10.78 -3.74 14.98
N GLU A 73 10.04 -3.29 16.00
CA GLU A 73 8.70 -2.73 15.80
C GLU A 73 8.68 -1.40 15.04
N THR A 74 9.59 -0.47 15.34
CA THR A 74 9.61 0.84 14.64
C THR A 74 10.25 0.79 13.25
N GLY A 75 11.32 0.02 13.08
CA GLY A 75 11.92 -0.21 11.76
C GLY A 75 11.02 -1.04 10.84
N PHE A 76 10.26 -1.98 11.42
CA PHE A 76 9.32 -2.83 10.70
C PHE A 76 8.12 -2.03 10.22
N ASP A 77 7.49 -1.16 11.02
CA ASP A 77 6.34 -0.36 10.57
C ASP A 77 6.68 0.53 9.34
N LEU A 78 7.87 1.13 9.31
CA LEU A 78 8.30 1.95 8.17
C LEU A 78 8.69 1.10 6.95
N ARG A 79 9.34 -0.06 7.15
CA ARG A 79 9.62 -1.01 6.05
C ARG A 79 8.35 -1.65 5.49
N ILE A 80 7.38 -1.96 6.36
CA ILE A 80 6.04 -2.42 5.98
C ILE A 80 5.36 -1.35 5.14
N SER A 81 5.49 -0.07 5.50
CA SER A 81 4.90 1.02 4.72
C SER A 81 5.41 1.03 3.28
N HIS A 82 6.73 0.89 3.06
CA HIS A 82 7.30 0.73 1.72
C HIS A 82 6.66 -0.44 0.94
N GLY A 83 6.59 -1.63 1.55
CA GLY A 83 6.00 -2.82 0.93
C GLY A 83 4.53 -2.60 0.52
N HIS A 84 3.74 -1.92 1.35
CA HIS A 84 2.34 -1.61 1.04
C HIS A 84 2.20 -0.60 -0.11
N PHE A 85 3.04 0.44 -0.16
CA PHE A 85 3.05 1.38 -1.28
C PHE A 85 3.33 0.66 -2.61
N VAL A 86 4.31 -0.26 -2.61
CA VAL A 86 4.65 -1.04 -3.80
C VAL A 86 3.52 -2.00 -4.18
N LEU A 87 2.98 -2.75 -3.21
CA LEU A 87 1.97 -3.77 -3.45
C LEU A 87 0.60 -3.17 -3.81
N ILE A 88 0.04 -2.35 -2.91
CA ILE A 88 -1.29 -1.73 -3.07
C ILE A 88 -1.23 -0.66 -4.13
N GLY A 89 -0.26 0.25 -4.05
CA GLY A 89 -0.20 1.37 -4.98
C GLY A 89 0.25 0.96 -6.37
N GLY A 90 1.10 -0.07 -6.50
CA GLY A 90 1.75 -0.44 -7.76
C GLY A 90 1.33 -1.76 -8.37
N VAL A 91 1.59 -2.87 -7.66
CA VAL A 91 1.41 -4.23 -8.20
C VAL A 91 -0.05 -4.54 -8.51
N ILE A 92 -0.98 -4.25 -7.59
CA ILE A 92 -2.39 -4.57 -7.79
C ILE A 92 -2.99 -3.87 -9.04
N PRO A 93 -2.83 -2.55 -9.25
CA PRO A 93 -3.31 -1.90 -10.47
C PRO A 93 -2.72 -2.50 -11.76
N ILE A 94 -1.46 -2.94 -11.73
CA ILE A 94 -0.82 -3.60 -12.87
C ILE A 94 -1.44 -4.97 -13.12
N CYS A 95 -1.69 -5.76 -12.07
CA CYS A 95 -2.39 -7.03 -12.18
C CYS A 95 -3.79 -6.84 -12.79
N VAL A 96 -4.54 -5.82 -12.36
CA VAL A 96 -5.86 -5.51 -12.93
C VAL A 96 -5.75 -5.12 -14.41
N ALA A 97 -4.76 -4.30 -14.78
CA ALA A 97 -4.51 -3.94 -16.17
C ALA A 97 -4.14 -5.17 -17.03
N ALA A 98 -3.32 -6.08 -16.48
CA ALA A 98 -2.94 -7.32 -17.14
C ALA A 98 -4.14 -8.26 -17.33
N VAL A 99 -5.00 -8.41 -16.31
CA VAL A 99 -6.23 -9.23 -16.41
C VAL A 99 -7.19 -8.68 -17.45
N LEU A 100 -7.34 -7.35 -17.56
CA LEU A 100 -8.14 -6.74 -18.65
C LEU A 100 -7.61 -7.11 -20.04
N LEU A 101 -6.29 -7.09 -20.22
CA LEU A 101 -5.66 -7.47 -21.47
C LEU A 101 -5.85 -8.98 -21.75
N LEU A 102 -5.64 -9.82 -20.75
CA LEU A 102 -5.80 -11.27 -20.86
C LEU A 102 -7.25 -11.65 -21.18
N LEU A 103 -8.23 -11.04 -20.53
CA LEU A 103 -9.65 -11.23 -20.83
C LEU A 103 -9.97 -10.88 -22.29
N HIS A 104 -9.45 -9.75 -22.80
CA HIS A 104 -9.64 -9.37 -24.19
C HIS A 104 -9.01 -10.37 -25.16
N VAL A 105 -7.76 -10.77 -24.92
CA VAL A 105 -7.04 -11.73 -25.78
C VAL A 105 -7.70 -13.11 -25.75
N ALA A 106 -8.28 -13.50 -24.62
CA ALA A 106 -8.98 -14.77 -24.47
C ALA A 106 -10.40 -14.80 -25.06
N GLY A 107 -10.89 -13.70 -25.67
CA GLY A 107 -12.27 -13.63 -26.17
C GLY A 107 -13.32 -13.52 -25.04
N GLY A 108 -12.93 -13.03 -23.87
CA GLY A 108 -13.85 -12.71 -22.79
C GLY A 108 -14.78 -11.56 -23.16
N GLY A 109 -15.90 -11.46 -22.44
CA GLY A 109 -16.81 -10.33 -22.59
C GLY A 109 -16.18 -9.00 -22.19
N ASP A 110 -16.67 -7.91 -22.78
CA ASP A 110 -16.24 -6.56 -22.39
C ASP A 110 -16.73 -6.17 -20.98
N VAL A 111 -15.83 -5.61 -20.18
CA VAL A 111 -16.14 -4.97 -18.91
C VAL A 111 -16.56 -3.53 -19.18
N SER A 112 -17.77 -3.17 -18.77
CA SER A 112 -18.33 -1.86 -19.10
C SER A 112 -17.45 -0.69 -18.61
N PRO A 113 -17.40 0.43 -19.36
CA PRO A 113 -16.60 1.61 -18.99
C PRO A 113 -17.02 2.23 -17.65
N ARG A 114 -18.31 2.11 -17.28
CA ARG A 114 -18.84 2.59 -15.99
C ARG A 114 -18.24 1.82 -14.82
N VAL A 115 -18.17 0.48 -14.94
CA VAL A 115 -17.57 -0.39 -13.91
C VAL A 115 -16.08 -0.11 -13.75
N LEU A 116 -15.33 0.03 -14.85
CA LEU A 116 -13.90 0.36 -14.81
C LEU A 116 -13.64 1.73 -14.17
N THR A 117 -14.49 2.72 -14.47
CA THR A 117 -14.39 4.06 -13.88
C THR A 117 -14.71 4.05 -12.39
N ALA A 118 -15.78 3.36 -11.98
CA ALA A 118 -16.16 3.21 -10.58
C ALA A 118 -15.08 2.46 -9.79
N PHE A 119 -14.57 1.35 -10.33
CA PHE A 119 -13.43 0.62 -9.75
C PHE A 119 -12.24 1.54 -9.55
N PHE A 120 -11.80 2.25 -10.60
CA PHE A 120 -10.61 3.10 -10.51
C PHE A 120 -10.74 4.14 -9.39
N TRP A 121 -11.87 4.84 -9.30
CA TRP A 121 -12.04 5.88 -8.28
C TRP A 121 -12.16 5.31 -6.87
N LEU A 122 -12.95 4.25 -6.66
CA LEU A 122 -13.03 3.59 -5.36
C LEU A 122 -11.67 3.04 -4.94
N TYR A 123 -10.96 2.40 -5.85
CA TYR A 123 -9.62 1.87 -5.59
C TYR A 123 -8.62 2.98 -5.29
N ALA A 124 -8.56 4.02 -6.13
CA ALA A 124 -7.59 5.10 -5.96
C ALA A 124 -7.80 5.84 -4.64
N VAL A 125 -9.05 6.16 -4.27
CA VAL A 125 -9.38 6.81 -2.99
C VAL A 125 -9.08 5.87 -1.82
N GLY A 126 -9.54 4.62 -1.88
CA GLY A 126 -9.31 3.65 -0.82
C GLY A 126 -7.83 3.33 -0.60
N ALA A 127 -7.09 3.09 -1.68
CA ALA A 127 -5.64 2.83 -1.65
C ALA A 127 -4.87 4.04 -1.12
N SER A 128 -5.16 5.25 -1.61
CA SER A 128 -4.48 6.46 -1.15
C SER A 128 -4.73 6.71 0.35
N SER A 129 -5.98 6.52 0.81
CA SER A 129 -6.32 6.62 2.23
C SER A 129 -5.60 5.56 3.07
N ALA A 130 -5.57 4.30 2.61
CA ALA A 130 -4.88 3.22 3.32
C ALA A 130 -3.38 3.50 3.47
N LEU A 131 -2.73 3.91 2.37
CA LEU A 131 -1.32 4.23 2.35
C LEU A 131 -1.01 5.47 3.20
N THR A 132 -1.90 6.46 3.20
CA THR A 132 -1.80 7.64 4.09
C THR A 132 -1.88 7.23 5.56
N LEU A 133 -2.81 6.33 5.93
CA LEU A 133 -2.93 5.85 7.31
C LEU A 133 -1.70 5.06 7.77
N ILE A 134 -1.15 4.21 6.89
CA ILE A 134 0.07 3.45 7.18
C ILE A 134 1.25 4.41 7.34
N LEU A 135 1.39 5.40 6.45
CA LEU A 135 2.43 6.42 6.54
C LEU A 135 2.30 7.26 7.81
N TYR A 136 1.08 7.69 8.16
CA TYR A 136 0.78 8.42 9.39
C TYR A 136 1.21 7.61 10.63
N LYS A 137 0.83 6.33 10.71
CA LYS A 137 1.26 5.44 11.79
C LYS A 137 2.78 5.33 11.86
N GLY A 138 3.45 5.07 10.75
CA GLY A 138 4.90 4.93 10.69
C GLY A 138 5.63 6.21 11.12
N LEU A 139 5.16 7.38 10.66
CA LEU A 139 5.72 8.68 11.04
C LEU A 139 5.48 9.00 12.52
N ALA A 140 4.28 8.73 13.05
CA ALA A 140 3.96 8.95 14.47
C ALA A 140 4.86 8.11 15.38
N SER A 141 5.00 6.81 15.10
CA SER A 141 5.90 5.92 15.84
C SER A 141 7.35 6.38 15.77
N MET A 142 7.82 6.80 14.60
CA MET A 142 9.20 7.29 14.42
C MET A 142 9.44 8.58 15.22
N LEU A 143 8.52 9.55 15.17
CA LEU A 143 8.64 10.81 15.90
C LEU A 143 8.60 10.60 17.41
N ALA A 144 7.75 9.69 17.90
CA ALA A 144 7.69 9.34 19.31
C ALA A 144 9.02 8.77 19.81
N VAL A 145 9.59 7.79 19.10
CA VAL A 145 10.89 7.20 19.44
C VAL A 145 12.00 8.25 19.41
N ARG A 146 11.99 9.17 18.44
CA ARG A 146 12.94 10.30 18.40
C ARG A 146 12.76 11.29 19.54
N GLY A 147 11.54 11.45 20.04
CA GLY A 147 11.22 12.26 21.21
C GLY A 147 11.55 11.56 22.54
N GLY A 148 12.09 10.34 22.51
CA GLY A 148 12.39 9.55 23.70
C GLY A 148 11.18 8.81 24.29
N ASN A 149 10.04 8.80 23.60
CA ASN A 149 8.91 7.96 23.98
C ASN A 149 9.05 6.58 23.30
N PHE A 150 9.38 5.58 24.11
CA PHE A 150 9.49 4.19 23.68
C PHE A 150 8.24 3.37 24.00
N ASP A 151 7.23 3.91 24.68
CA ASP A 151 5.95 3.21 24.90
C ASP A 151 5.08 3.28 23.64
N LEU A 152 5.27 2.32 22.73
CA LEU A 152 4.51 2.26 21.48
C LEU A 152 3.00 2.03 21.71
N ALA A 153 2.60 1.47 22.85
CA ALA A 153 1.19 1.32 23.18
C ALA A 153 0.58 2.69 23.51
N GLU A 154 1.29 3.53 24.27
CA GLU A 154 0.91 4.92 24.52
C GLU A 154 0.83 5.71 23.21
N VAL A 155 1.85 5.60 22.35
CA VAL A 155 1.84 6.27 21.02
C VAL A 155 0.64 5.84 20.19
N HIS A 156 0.36 4.53 20.16
CA HIS A 156 -0.77 4.00 19.42
C HIS A 156 -2.12 4.46 19.99
N GLN A 157 -2.22 4.58 21.31
CA GLN A 157 -3.39 5.14 21.98
C GLN A 157 -3.55 6.63 21.69
N GLY A 158 -2.46 7.41 21.63
CA GLY A 158 -2.48 8.85 21.36
C GLY A 158 -2.82 9.22 19.91
N MET A 159 -2.62 8.31 18.95
CA MET A 159 -3.02 8.53 17.55
C MET A 159 -4.52 8.83 17.41
N PHE A 160 -4.88 9.61 16.38
CA PHE A 160 -6.27 10.06 16.15
C PHE A 160 -6.88 10.79 17.36
N PHE A 161 -6.09 11.67 17.98
CA PHE A 161 -6.51 12.47 19.14
C PHE A 161 -6.93 11.63 20.35
N GLY A 162 -6.37 10.43 20.51
CA GLY A 162 -6.78 9.51 21.59
C GLY A 162 -8.09 8.74 21.32
N SER A 163 -8.79 9.04 20.22
CA SER A 163 -10.15 8.53 19.99
C SER A 163 -10.15 7.17 19.31
N ARG A 164 -10.55 6.14 20.09
CA ARG A 164 -10.78 4.78 19.58
C ARG A 164 -11.82 4.77 18.45
N ALA A 165 -12.85 5.61 18.55
CA ALA A 165 -13.92 5.69 17.56
C ALA A 165 -13.43 6.27 16.23
N VAL A 166 -12.68 7.37 16.26
CA VAL A 166 -12.13 7.99 15.05
C VAL A 166 -11.16 7.03 14.35
N ARG A 167 -10.28 6.37 15.11
CA ARG A 167 -9.37 5.35 14.58
C ARG A 167 -10.13 4.19 13.92
N ALA A 168 -11.13 3.64 14.62
CA ALA A 168 -11.94 2.54 14.09
C ALA A 168 -12.66 2.93 12.80
N LEU A 169 -13.27 4.12 12.76
CA LEU A 169 -13.94 4.65 11.56
C LEU A 169 -12.97 4.84 10.40
N ALA A 170 -11.80 5.45 10.65
CA ALA A 170 -10.79 5.67 9.61
C ALA A 170 -10.34 4.35 8.96
N HIS A 171 -10.06 3.33 9.77
CA HIS A 171 -9.70 2.01 9.26
C HIS A 171 -10.87 1.32 8.57
N ALA A 172 -12.06 1.30 9.18
CA ALA A 172 -13.24 0.61 8.64
C ALA A 172 -13.66 1.18 7.28
N LEU A 173 -13.76 2.51 7.17
CA LEU A 173 -14.13 3.17 5.91
C LEU A 173 -13.12 2.87 4.81
N THR A 174 -11.83 3.00 5.11
CA THR A 174 -10.76 2.76 4.14
C THR A 174 -10.79 1.32 3.61
N HIS A 175 -10.92 0.33 4.49
CA HIS A 175 -11.00 -1.08 4.09
C HIS A 175 -12.28 -1.40 3.34
N THR A 176 -13.42 -0.81 3.75
CA THR A 176 -14.70 -1.01 3.09
C THR A 176 -14.67 -0.49 1.66
N VAL A 177 -14.09 0.70 1.43
CA VAL A 177 -13.94 1.28 0.09
C VAL A 177 -13.05 0.40 -0.80
N LEU A 178 -11.90 -0.05 -0.29
CA LEU A 178 -11.01 -0.97 -1.01
C LEU A 178 -11.69 -2.31 -1.32
N ALA A 179 -12.33 -2.93 -0.33
CA ALA A 179 -13.05 -4.19 -0.49
C ALA A 179 -14.17 -4.07 -1.51
N THR A 180 -14.91 -2.96 -1.50
CA THR A 180 -15.96 -2.67 -2.49
C THR A 180 -15.37 -2.53 -3.89
N ALA A 181 -14.24 -1.83 -4.05
CA ALA A 181 -13.55 -1.72 -5.33
C ALA A 181 -13.12 -3.09 -5.86
N VAL A 182 -12.44 -3.89 -5.03
CA VAL A 182 -11.97 -5.23 -5.39
C VAL A 182 -13.14 -6.15 -5.72
N GLY A 183 -14.19 -6.17 -4.90
CA GLY A 183 -15.39 -6.97 -5.12
C GLY A 183 -16.06 -6.63 -6.46
N LEU A 184 -16.19 -5.33 -6.77
CA LEU A 184 -16.76 -4.85 -8.02
C LEU A 184 -15.98 -5.37 -9.25
N ILE A 185 -14.64 -5.26 -9.24
CA ILE A 185 -13.84 -5.66 -10.40
C ILE A 185 -13.72 -7.18 -10.53
N VAL A 186 -13.62 -7.91 -9.41
CA VAL A 186 -13.61 -9.39 -9.41
C VAL A 186 -14.92 -9.93 -9.98
N TRP A 187 -16.06 -9.39 -9.55
CA TRP A 187 -17.36 -9.76 -10.11
C TRP A 187 -17.45 -9.47 -11.61
N ALA A 188 -16.93 -8.31 -12.06
CA ALA A 188 -16.94 -7.94 -13.46
C ALA A 188 -16.05 -8.86 -14.31
N PHE A 189 -14.87 -9.22 -13.81
CA PHE A 189 -13.96 -10.17 -14.44
C PHE A 189 -14.56 -11.57 -14.52
N TRP A 190 -15.22 -12.03 -13.45
CA TRP A 190 -15.92 -13.32 -13.45
C TRP A 190 -16.99 -13.38 -14.55
N ARG A 191 -17.82 -12.33 -14.68
CA ARG A 191 -18.83 -12.23 -15.73
C ARG A 191 -18.24 -12.17 -17.14
N ALA A 192 -17.15 -11.43 -17.32
CA ALA A 192 -16.43 -11.34 -18.58
C ALA A 192 -15.84 -12.70 -18.99
N ALA A 193 -15.19 -13.40 -18.05
CA ALA A 193 -14.57 -14.69 -18.27
C ALA A 193 -15.58 -15.80 -18.65
N GLY A 194 -16.80 -15.73 -18.11
CA GLY A 194 -17.87 -16.69 -18.43
C GLY A 194 -18.21 -16.77 -19.93
N ARG A 195 -17.91 -15.74 -20.72
CA ARG A 195 -18.18 -15.69 -22.16
C ARG A 195 -17.08 -16.26 -23.04
N ILE A 196 -15.93 -16.64 -22.48
CA ILE A 196 -14.79 -17.21 -23.24
C ILE A 196 -15.19 -18.49 -23.98
N ARG A 197 -16.04 -19.33 -23.38
CA ARG A 197 -16.46 -20.62 -23.98
C ARG A 197 -17.55 -20.48 -25.03
N GLU A 198 -18.38 -19.45 -24.97
CA GLU A 198 -19.47 -19.22 -25.93
C GLU A 198 -18.96 -18.81 -27.32
N GLN A 199 -17.71 -18.34 -27.39
CA GLN A 199 -17.04 -17.96 -28.63
C GLN A 199 -16.09 -19.05 -29.15
N ALA A 200 -16.00 -20.20 -28.48
CA ALA A 200 -15.33 -21.35 -29.05
C ALA A 200 -16.08 -21.71 -30.35
N PRO A 201 -15.38 -21.71 -31.50
CA PRO A 201 -16.05 -21.86 -32.77
C PRO A 201 -16.80 -23.18 -32.77
N SER A 202 -18.05 -23.13 -33.23
CA SER A 202 -18.75 -24.27 -33.83
C SER A 202 -18.01 -24.71 -35.10
N ALA A 203 -16.74 -25.06 -34.96
CA ALA A 203 -15.89 -25.59 -36.00
C ALA A 203 -15.78 -27.10 -35.79
N ALA A 204 -16.41 -27.81 -36.72
CA ALA A 204 -16.51 -29.25 -36.93
C ALA A 204 -17.60 -29.98 -36.11
#